data_AF-A0A958B5N6-F1
#
_entry.id   AF-A0A958B5N6-F1
#
_cell.length_a   1.000
_cell.length_b   1.000
_cell.length_c   1.000
_cell.angle_alpha   90.00
_cell.angle_beta   90.00
_cell.angle_gamma   90.00
#
_symmetry.space_group_name_H-M   'P 1'
#
loop_
_entity.id
_entity.type
_entity.pdbx_description
1 polymer ?
#
loop_
_entity_poly.entity_id
_entity_poly.type
_entity_poly.pdbx_seq_one_letter_code
_entity_poly.pdbx_strand_id
1 'polypeptide(L)' 'LEVGICGEHGGDPASIAFCHSINQNYVSCSPFRVPVARLAAAQAALKEKGFTAK' A
#
# COMPACT_ATOMS: atom_id res chain seq x y z
N LEU A 1 -18.03 -4.20 -4.79
CA LEU A 1 -17.81 -2.76 -4.55
C LEU A 1 -16.31 -2.58 -4.39
N GLU A 2 -15.69 -1.63 -5.09
CA GLU A 2 -14.28 -1.30 -4.92
C GLU A 2 -14.15 -0.13 -3.92
N VAL A 3 -13.22 -0.25 -2.97
CA VAL A 3 -12.98 0.71 -1.91
C VAL A 3 -11.49 1.03 -1.82
N GLY A 4 -11.15 2.30 -1.65
CA GLY A 4 -9.78 2.76 -1.52
C GLY A 4 -9.64 4.01 -0.66
N ILE A 5 -8.40 4.41 -0.42
CA ILE A 5 -8.03 5.60 0.35
C ILE A 5 -7.36 6.66 -0.54
N CYS A 6 -7.61 7.94 -0.26
CA CYS A 6 -6.95 9.06 -0.93
C CYS A 6 -6.25 9.99 0.06
N GLY A 7 -5.34 10.81 -0.45
CA GLY A 7 -4.61 11.82 0.32
C GLY A 7 -3.22 11.36 0.72
N GLU A 8 -2.66 11.98 1.75
CA GLU A 8 -1.29 11.73 2.21
C GLU A 8 -1.06 10.28 2.65
N HIS A 9 -2.01 9.70 3.39
CA HIS A 9 -1.98 8.31 3.83
C HIS A 9 -1.92 7.32 2.66
N GLY A 10 -2.47 7.68 1.49
CA GLY A 10 -2.38 6.85 0.28
C GLY A 10 -0.96 6.73 -0.29
N GLY A 11 0.00 7.51 0.21
CA GLY A 11 1.42 7.44 -0.15
C GLY A 11 2.35 7.18 1.03
N ASP A 12 1.80 6.92 2.22
CA ASP A 12 2.56 6.55 3.42
C ASP A 12 2.67 5.00 3.52
N PRO A 13 3.88 4.42 3.58
CA PRO A 13 4.05 2.97 3.60
C PRO A 13 3.34 2.24 4.74
N ALA A 14 3.30 2.83 5.95
CA ALA A 14 2.64 2.21 7.10
C ALA A 14 1.12 2.16 6.89
N SER A 15 0.54 3.26 6.40
CA SER A 15 -0.87 3.35 6.04
C SER A 15 -1.23 2.38 4.92
N ILE A 16 -0.40 2.25 3.88
CA ILE A 16 -0.62 1.30 2.79
C ILE A 16 -0.60 -0.15 3.30
N ALA A 17 0.33 -0.49 4.19
CA ALA A 17 0.37 -1.82 4.80
C ALA A 17 -0.90 -2.11 5.63
N PHE A 18 -1.40 -1.10 6.36
CA PHE A 18 -2.69 -1.21 7.05
C PHE A 18 -3.85 -1.39 6.07
N CYS A 19 -3.93 -0.57 5.02
CA CYS A 19 -4.95 -0.69 3.97
C CYS A 19 -4.96 -2.07 3.30
N HIS A 20 -3.77 -2.63 3.03
CA HIS A 20 -3.62 -4.01 2.55
C HIS A 20 -4.21 -5.01 3.55
N SER A 21 -3.88 -4.88 4.84
CA SER A 21 -4.36 -5.79 5.90
C SER A 21 -5.87 -5.80 6.09
N ILE A 22 -6.56 -4.71 5.74
CA ILE A 22 -8.02 -4.60 5.78
C ILE A 22 -8.69 -4.84 4.41
N ASN A 23 -7.95 -5.38 3.43
CA ASN A 23 -8.42 -5.72 2.10
C ASN A 23 -8.99 -4.54 1.28
N GLN A 24 -8.41 -3.35 1.40
CA GLN A 24 -8.71 -2.25 0.48
C GLN A 24 -8.23 -2.59 -0.95
N ASN A 25 -8.96 -2.11 -1.95
CA ASN A 25 -8.70 -2.43 -3.36
C ASN A 25 -7.63 -1.52 -3.98
N TYR A 26 -7.54 -0.25 -3.55
CA TYR A 26 -6.59 0.70 -4.12
C TYR A 26 -6.20 1.82 -3.15
N VAL A 27 -5.11 2.53 -3.49
CA VAL A 27 -4.67 3.75 -2.81
C VAL A 27 -4.45 4.86 -3.85
N SER A 28 -4.68 6.11 -3.48
CA SER A 28 -4.50 7.29 -4.33
C SER A 28 -3.64 8.33 -3.62
N CYS A 29 -2.55 8.74 -4.27
CA CYS A 29 -1.59 9.71 -3.74
C CYS A 29 -1.06 10.65 -4.83
N SER A 30 -0.35 11.70 -4.42
CA SER A 30 0.30 12.64 -5.34
C SER A 30 1.22 11.92 -6.33
N PRO A 31 1.37 12.39 -7.60
CA PRO A 31 2.17 11.71 -8.62
C PRO A 31 3.58 11.29 -8.18
N PHE A 32 4.26 12.15 -7.43
CA PHE A 32 5.61 11.88 -6.93
C PHE A 32 5.70 10.75 -5.88
N ARG A 33 4.58 10.44 -5.21
CA ARG A 33 4.47 9.35 -4.23
C ARG A 33 4.01 8.03 -4.85
N VAL A 34 3.57 8.01 -6.11
CA VAL A 34 3.14 6.78 -6.79
C VAL A 34 4.21 5.68 -6.78
N PRO A 35 5.51 5.96 -7.06
CA PRO A 35 6.54 4.93 -6.96
C PRO A 35 6.69 4.35 -5.56
N VAL A 36 6.61 5.19 -4.53
CA VAL A 36 6.66 4.78 -3.12
C VAL A 36 5.45 3.91 -2.76
N ALA A 37 4.25 4.34 -3.16
CA ALA A 37 3.03 3.60 -2.90
C ALA A 37 3.03 2.21 -3.53
N ARG A 38 3.53 2.09 -4.78
CA ARG A 38 3.68 0.82 -5.48
C ARG A 38 4.66 -0.12 -4.76
N LEU A 39 5.80 0.40 -4.32
CA LEU A 39 6.79 -0.39 -3.60
C LEU A 39 6.24 -0.87 -2.25
N ALA A 40 5.59 0.02 -1.49
CA ALA A 40 4.99 -0.32 -0.20
C ALA A 40 3.88 -1.37 -0.35
N ALA A 41 3.02 -1.25 -1.36
CA ALA A 41 2.00 -2.26 -1.66
C ALA A 41 2.61 -3.63 -1.98
N ALA A 42 3.69 -3.66 -2.78
CA ALA A 42 4.40 -4.90 -3.09
C ALA A 42 5.04 -5.52 -1.83
N GLN A 43 5.66 -4.71 -0.97
CA GLN A 43 6.23 -5.16 0.30
C GLN A 43 5.16 -5.75 1.23
N ALA A 44 3.99 -5.11 1.33
CA ALA A 44 2.87 -5.61 2.12
C ALA A 44 2.38 -6.98 1.62
N ALA A 45 2.19 -7.12 0.30
CA ALA A 45 1.78 -8.39 -0.31
C ALA A 45 2.84 -9.50 -0.18
N LEU A 46 4.13 -9.17 -0.24
CA LEU A 46 5.22 -10.14 -0.02
C LEU A 46 5.27 -10.59 1.44
N LYS A 47 5.13 -9.66 2.39
CA LYS A 47 5.10 -9.96 3.82
C LYS A 47 3.93 -10.86 4.20
N GLU A 48 2.75 -10.61 3.64
CA GLU A 48 1.57 -11.49 3.78
C GLU A 48 1.86 -12.91 3.28
N LYS A 49 2.63 -13.05 2.20
CA LYS A 49 3.08 -14.34 1.66
C LYS A 49 4.23 -14.99 2.43
N GLY A 50 4.62 -14.43 3.58
CA GLY A 50 5.71 -14.94 4.41
C GLY A 50 7.11 -14.69 3.83
N PHE A 51 7.24 -13.85 2.80
CA PHE A 51 8.55 -13.49 2.27
C PHE A 51 9.29 -12.60 3.27
N THR A 52 10.51 -12.99 3.60
CA THR A 52 11.47 -12.19 4.37
C THR A 52 12.69 -11.94 3.49
N ALA A 53 13.06 -10.66 3.35
CA ALA A 53 14.34 -10.33 2.73
C ALA A 53 15.46 -10.93 3.59
N LYS A 54 16.42 -11.59 2.93
CA LYS A 54 17.64 -12.10 3.58
C LYS A 54 18.54 -10.96 4.00
#